data_AF-A0A355R3P3-F1
#
_entry.id   AF-A0A355R3P3-F1
#
_cell.length_a   1.000
_cell.length_b   1.000
_cell.length_c   1.000
_cell.angle_alpha   90.00
_cell.angle_beta   90.00
_cell.angle_gamma   90.00
#
_symmetry.space_group_name_H-M   'P 1'
#
loop_
_entity.id
_entity.type
_entity.pdbx_description
1 polymer ?
#
loop_
_entity_poly.entity_id
_entity_poly.type
_entity_poly.pdbx_seq_one_letter_code
_entity_poly.pdbx_strand_id
1 'polypeptide(L)'
;MESRKSEAPTLDLAPPLETSWLERIFKLKQHGSTVKTEMIAGVTTFITMAYIIFVNPNIMADAGIDHGAAFVATCIAAALGCLLMGLYANWPVGLAPGMGLNAFFTYTVVGTMGYNWETALGAVFVSGVLFMFLTLSKVREWLLNSIPVSLRHAMGAGVGLFLGLIGLK
;
A
#
# COMPACT_ATOMS: atom_id res chain seq x y z
N MET A 1 35.94 -57.88 30.90
CA MET A 1 34.48 -57.74 30.85
C MET A 1 34.19 -56.40 31.49
N GLU A 2 34.34 -55.32 30.71
CA GLU A 2 34.11 -53.97 31.24
C GLU A 2 33.43 -53.13 30.17
N SER A 3 32.33 -52.55 30.62
CA SER A 3 31.18 -52.13 29.85
C SER A 3 31.51 -50.94 28.96
N ARG A 4 31.21 -51.05 27.66
CA ARG A 4 31.01 -49.87 26.81
C ARG A 4 29.90 -49.05 27.46
N LYS A 5 30.26 -47.85 27.94
CA LYS A 5 29.31 -46.87 28.43
C LYS A 5 28.54 -46.38 27.21
N SER A 6 27.30 -46.83 27.07
CA SER A 6 26.37 -46.34 26.06
C SER A 6 26.02 -44.91 26.43
N GLU A 7 26.64 -43.93 25.78
CA GLU A 7 26.16 -42.55 25.81
C GLU A 7 24.78 -42.52 25.16
N ALA A 8 23.78 -42.17 25.98
CA ALA A 8 22.43 -41.90 25.51
C ALA A 8 22.44 -40.72 24.53
N PRO A 9 21.58 -40.72 23.50
CA PRO A 9 21.45 -39.56 22.64
C PRO A 9 20.92 -38.42 23.51
N THR A 10 21.71 -37.37 23.66
CA THR A 10 21.27 -36.09 24.24
C THR A 10 20.07 -35.64 23.44
N LEU A 11 18.87 -35.82 24.02
CA LEU A 11 17.64 -35.28 23.50
C LEU A 11 17.87 -33.77 23.45
N ASP A 12 18.10 -33.25 22.24
CA ASP A 12 18.30 -31.84 21.98
C ASP A 12 16.99 -31.13 22.32
N LEU A 13 16.88 -30.72 23.59
CA LEU A 13 15.79 -29.93 24.12
C LEU A 13 15.93 -28.57 23.46
N ALA A 14 15.38 -28.46 22.24
CA ALA A 14 15.21 -27.20 21.55
C ALA A 14 14.71 -26.17 22.57
N PRO A 15 15.44 -25.05 22.76
CA PRO A 15 15.07 -24.08 23.79
C PRO A 15 13.64 -23.61 23.54
N PRO A 16 12.86 -23.33 24.60
CA PRO A 16 11.48 -22.90 24.46
C PRO A 16 11.48 -21.67 23.55
N LEU A 17 10.71 -21.74 22.47
CA LEU A 17 10.58 -20.64 21.51
C LEU A 17 10.14 -19.41 22.30
N GLU A 18 11.07 -18.52 22.62
CA GLU A 18 10.76 -17.14 22.99
C GLU A 18 10.10 -16.52 21.76
N THR A 19 8.80 -16.74 21.62
CA THR A 19 8.00 -16.13 20.58
C THR A 19 7.91 -14.66 20.95
N SER A 20 8.86 -13.87 20.45
CA SER A 20 8.78 -12.42 20.44
C SER A 20 7.37 -12.00 20.01
N TRP A 21 6.83 -10.94 20.60
CA TRP A 21 5.50 -10.42 20.26
C TRP A 21 5.33 -10.19 18.74
N LEU A 22 6.42 -9.83 18.06
CA LEU A 22 6.51 -9.72 16.60
C LEU A 22 6.23 -11.04 15.87
N GLU A 23 6.71 -12.16 16.41
CA GLU A 23 6.49 -13.50 15.85
C GLU A 23 5.02 -13.94 16.01
N ARG A 24 4.36 -13.51 17.10
CA ARG A 24 2.93 -13.82 17.32
C ARG A 24 2.01 -13.04 16.39
N ILE A 25 2.36 -11.80 16.07
CA ILE A 25 1.54 -10.91 15.24
C ILE A 25 1.83 -11.12 13.75
N PHE A 26 3.10 -11.07 13.35
CA PHE A 26 3.50 -11.09 11.93
C PHE A 26 3.90 -12.47 11.41
N LYS A 27 4.09 -13.45 12.31
CA LYS A 27 4.44 -14.84 11.94
C LYS A 27 5.65 -14.91 10.99
N LEU A 28 6.69 -14.15 11.29
CA LEU A 28 7.84 -13.93 10.41
C LEU A 28 8.53 -15.25 10.01
N LYS A 29 8.65 -16.22 10.93
CA LYS A 29 9.22 -17.54 10.60
C LYS A 29 8.32 -18.36 9.67
N GLN A 30 6.99 -18.23 9.76
CA GLN A 30 6.07 -18.89 8.83
C GLN A 30 6.14 -18.27 7.43
N HIS A 31 6.41 -16.97 7.35
CA HIS A 31 6.64 -16.27 6.08
C HIS A 31 8.10 -16.38 5.58
N GLY A 32 8.97 -17.09 6.29
CA GLY A 32 10.38 -17.26 5.90
C GLY A 32 11.20 -15.97 5.92
N SER A 33 10.76 -14.95 6.67
CA SER A 33 11.39 -13.62 6.71
C SER A 33 12.06 -13.35 8.06
N THR A 34 12.89 -12.30 8.11
CA THR A 34 13.55 -11.82 9.32
C THR A 34 13.26 -10.34 9.54
N VAL A 35 13.35 -9.86 10.78
CA VAL A 35 13.16 -8.44 11.10
C VAL A 35 14.06 -7.53 10.26
N LYS A 36 15.29 -7.96 9.98
CA LYS A 36 16.22 -7.24 9.09
C LYS A 36 15.70 -7.17 7.66
N THR A 37 15.21 -8.29 7.12
CA THR A 37 14.64 -8.35 5.77
C THR A 37 13.41 -7.46 5.64
N GLU A 38 12.48 -7.52 6.60
CA GLU A 38 11.27 -6.68 6.62
C GLU A 38 11.61 -5.20 6.73
N MET A 39 12.59 -4.84 7.55
CA MET A 39 13.02 -3.44 7.68
C MET A 39 13.63 -2.91 6.38
N ILE A 40 14.48 -3.71 5.71
CA ILE A 40 15.05 -3.33 4.41
C ILE A 40 13.94 -3.23 3.36
N ALA A 41 13.04 -4.21 3.29
CA ALA A 41 11.91 -4.21 2.36
C ALA A 41 11.04 -2.96 2.56
N GLY A 42 10.69 -2.63 3.81
CA GLY A 42 9.92 -1.43 4.15
C GLY A 42 10.62 -0.13 3.72
N VAL A 43 11.93 -0.01 3.96
CA VAL A 43 12.71 1.15 3.52
C VAL A 43 12.77 1.23 2.00
N THR A 44 12.99 0.10 1.31
CA THR A 44 12.97 0.05 -0.16
C THR A 44 11.60 0.49 -0.69
N THR A 45 10.50 -0.05 -0.16
CA THR A 45 9.14 0.35 -0.55
C THR A 45 8.89 1.83 -0.29
N PHE A 46 9.31 2.36 0.86
CA PHE A 46 9.20 3.79 1.16
C PHE A 46 9.91 4.64 0.12
N ILE A 47 11.17 4.32 -0.21
CA ILE A 47 11.95 5.07 -1.20
C ILE A 47 11.28 5.02 -2.58
N THR A 48 10.76 3.86 -2.99
CA THR A 48 10.07 3.72 -4.30
C THR A 48 8.81 4.59 -4.40
N MET A 49 8.15 4.87 -3.27
CA MET A 49 6.91 5.65 -3.20
C MET A 49 7.16 7.11 -2.82
N ALA A 50 8.38 7.48 -2.42
CA ALA A 50 8.72 8.80 -1.90
C ALA A 50 8.45 9.94 -2.89
N TYR A 51 8.46 9.68 -4.20
CA TYR A 51 8.13 10.71 -5.21
C TYR A 51 6.73 11.31 -4.99
N ILE A 52 5.78 10.55 -4.44
CA ILE A 52 4.41 10.98 -4.17
C ILE A 52 4.37 12.16 -3.20
N ILE A 53 5.33 12.22 -2.28
CA ILE A 53 5.49 13.28 -1.28
C ILE A 53 5.67 14.66 -1.96
N PHE A 54 6.27 14.69 -3.15
CA PHE A 54 6.48 15.93 -3.91
C PHE A 54 5.44 16.12 -5.01
N VAL A 55 5.11 15.04 -5.73
CA VAL A 55 4.24 15.14 -6.92
C VAL A 55 2.78 15.36 -6.53
N ASN A 56 2.27 14.69 -5.50
CA ASN A 56 0.85 14.83 -5.15
C ASN A 56 0.49 16.24 -4.67
N PRO A 57 1.26 16.89 -3.77
CA PRO A 57 0.99 18.26 -3.37
C PRO A 57 1.05 19.26 -4.54
N ASN A 58 1.96 19.05 -5.49
CA ASN A 58 2.03 19.89 -6.70
C ASN A 58 0.75 19.75 -7.55
N ILE A 59 0.29 18.52 -7.79
CA ILE A 59 -0.97 18.27 -8.53
C ILE A 59 -2.18 18.83 -7.79
N MET A 60 -2.22 18.76 -6.46
CA MET A 60 -3.34 19.30 -5.67
C MET A 60 -3.31 20.83 -5.62
N ALA A 61 -2.12 21.44 -5.61
CA ALA A 61 -1.94 22.89 -5.67
C ALA A 61 -2.44 23.48 -6.99
N ASP A 62 -2.26 22.77 -8.11
CA ASP A 62 -2.84 23.16 -9.41
C ASP A 62 -4.39 23.20 -9.39
N ALA A 63 -5.03 22.48 -8.47
CA ALA A 63 -6.50 22.52 -8.26
C ALA A 63 -6.93 23.65 -7.31
N GLY A 64 -5.99 24.39 -6.71
CA GLY A 64 -6.26 25.45 -5.73
C GLY A 64 -6.21 25.01 -4.26
N ILE A 65 -5.78 23.78 -3.96
CA ILE A 65 -5.58 23.30 -2.59
C ILE A 65 -4.23 23.82 -2.07
N ASP A 66 -4.16 24.22 -0.79
CA ASP A 66 -2.89 24.61 -0.18
C ASP A 66 -1.86 23.47 -0.24
N HIS A 67 -0.64 23.79 -0.68
CA HIS A 67 0.43 22.80 -0.89
C HIS A 67 0.83 22.10 0.41
N GLY A 68 0.96 22.86 1.50
CA GLY A 68 1.31 22.32 2.82
C GLY A 68 0.21 21.42 3.38
N ALA A 69 -1.05 21.84 3.24
CA ALA A 69 -2.20 21.03 3.62
C ALA A 69 -2.27 19.71 2.83
N ALA A 70 -2.06 19.76 1.51
CA ALA A 70 -2.05 18.58 0.65
C ALA A 70 -0.90 17.63 1.00
N PHE A 71 0.29 18.16 1.30
CA PHE A 71 1.44 17.38 1.77
C PHE A 71 1.13 16.63 3.06
N VAL A 72 0.66 17.35 4.09
CA VAL A 72 0.38 16.77 5.40
C VAL A 72 -0.75 15.73 5.30
N ALA A 73 -1.82 16.05 4.57
CA ALA A 73 -2.94 15.13 4.35
C ALA A 73 -2.48 13.84 3.65
N THR A 74 -1.62 13.95 2.64
CA THR A 74 -1.07 12.80 1.92
C THR A 74 -0.22 11.91 2.83
N CYS A 75 0.71 12.50 3.57
CA CYS A 75 1.60 11.78 4.47
C CYS A 75 0.83 11.06 5.58
N ILE A 76 -0.15 11.73 6.19
CA ILE A 76 -0.99 11.13 7.25
C ILE A 76 -1.88 10.03 6.68
N ALA A 77 -2.54 10.26 5.54
CA ALA A 77 -3.41 9.26 4.92
C ALA A 77 -2.63 8.00 4.49
N ALA A 78 -1.46 8.17 3.89
CA ALA A 78 -0.59 7.07 3.50
C ALA A 78 -0.04 6.32 4.73
N ALA A 79 0.41 7.04 5.76
CA ALA A 79 0.90 6.44 7.00
C ALA A 79 -0.19 5.61 7.69
N LEU A 80 -1.41 6.17 7.82
CA LEU A 80 -2.56 5.45 8.41
C LEU A 80 -2.96 4.24 7.56
N GLY A 81 -3.01 4.38 6.23
CA GLY A 81 -3.30 3.26 5.32
C GLY A 81 -2.29 2.13 5.46
N CYS A 82 -0.99 2.45 5.36
CA CYS A 82 0.08 1.47 5.54
C CYS A 82 0.06 0.81 6.92
N LEU A 83 -0.22 1.58 7.99
CA LEU A 83 -0.29 1.06 9.35
C LEU A 83 -1.47 0.11 9.54
N LEU A 84 -2.64 0.45 8.99
CA LEU A 84 -3.81 -0.43 9.00
C LEU A 84 -3.54 -1.73 8.23
N MET A 85 -2.90 -1.67 7.06
CA MET A 85 -2.54 -2.87 6.31
C MET A 85 -1.50 -3.72 7.03
N GLY A 86 -0.51 -3.10 7.66
CA GLY A 86 0.53 -3.78 8.41
C GLY A 86 0.01 -4.42 9.71
N LEU A 87 -0.72 -3.68 10.54
CA LEU A 87 -1.13 -4.16 11.87
C LEU A 87 -2.43 -4.96 11.85
N TYR A 88 -3.42 -4.56 11.04
CA TYR A 88 -4.74 -5.20 11.02
C TYR A 88 -4.82 -6.31 9.96
N ALA A 89 -4.38 -6.02 8.73
CA ALA A 89 -4.44 -7.01 7.64
C ALA A 89 -3.23 -7.95 7.61
N ASN A 90 -2.14 -7.64 8.34
CA ASN A 90 -0.87 -8.37 8.32
C ASN A 90 -0.38 -8.66 6.89
N TRP A 91 -0.50 -7.66 6.00
CA TRP A 91 -0.19 -7.78 4.59
C TRP A 91 0.84 -6.72 4.18
N PRO A 92 2.06 -7.12 3.71
CA PRO A 92 3.17 -6.18 3.46
C PRO A 92 3.00 -5.46 2.12
N VAL A 93 2.01 -4.57 2.05
CA VAL A 93 1.70 -3.74 0.88
C VAL A 93 1.64 -2.27 1.28
N GLY A 94 2.39 -1.44 0.56
CA GLY A 94 2.35 0.01 0.71
C GLY A 94 1.08 0.58 0.09
N LEU A 95 0.37 1.41 0.86
CA LEU A 95 -0.78 2.18 0.39
C LEU A 95 -0.39 3.64 0.21
N ALA A 96 -0.71 4.18 -0.96
CA ALA A 96 -0.51 5.57 -1.32
C ALA A 96 -1.63 6.05 -2.24
N PRO A 97 -1.80 7.37 -2.41
CA PRO A 97 -2.80 7.91 -3.32
C PRO A 97 -2.59 7.45 -4.77
N GLY A 98 -3.69 7.16 -5.45
CA GLY A 98 -3.70 6.78 -6.86
C GLY A 98 -3.46 7.99 -7.76
N MET A 99 -2.22 8.14 -8.26
CA MET A 99 -1.78 9.33 -9.01
C MET A 99 -2.62 9.63 -10.26
N GLY A 100 -3.14 8.62 -10.96
CA GLY A 100 -3.97 8.83 -12.16
C GLY A 100 -5.33 9.46 -11.85
N LEU A 101 -5.96 9.08 -10.73
CA LEU A 101 -7.24 9.65 -10.31
C LEU A 101 -7.08 11.10 -9.84
N ASN A 102 -5.95 11.40 -9.19
CA ASN A 102 -5.62 12.76 -8.75
C ASN A 102 -5.37 13.69 -9.94
N ALA A 103 -4.68 13.21 -10.98
CA ALA A 103 -4.51 13.97 -12.23
C ALA A 103 -5.85 14.23 -12.94
N PHE A 104 -6.74 13.23 -12.98
CA PHE A 104 -8.09 13.41 -13.52
C PHE A 104 -8.89 14.45 -12.72
N PHE A 105 -8.86 14.34 -11.39
CA PHE A 105 -9.49 15.30 -10.48
C PHE A 105 -9.03 16.73 -10.74
N THR A 106 -7.72 16.98 -10.71
CA THR A 106 -7.15 18.32 -10.86
C THR A 106 -7.37 18.86 -12.27
N TYR A 107 -6.91 18.16 -13.30
CA TYR A 107 -6.83 18.75 -14.64
C TYR A 107 -8.15 18.64 -15.42
N THR A 108 -8.96 17.60 -15.16
CA THR A 108 -10.24 17.42 -15.85
C THR A 108 -11.38 18.03 -15.06
N VAL A 109 -11.61 17.62 -13.82
CA VAL A 109 -12.81 18.04 -13.05
C VAL A 109 -12.68 19.49 -12.59
N VAL A 110 -11.56 19.86 -11.98
CA VAL A 110 -11.35 21.22 -11.49
C VAL A 110 -10.92 22.15 -12.64
N GLY A 111 -9.94 21.72 -13.44
CA GLY A 111 -9.42 22.50 -14.57
C GLY A 111 -10.41 22.64 -15.73
N THR A 112 -10.65 21.56 -16.47
CA THR A 112 -11.42 21.60 -17.73
C THR A 112 -12.92 21.84 -17.51
N MET A 113 -13.51 21.20 -16.49
CA MET A 113 -14.94 21.34 -16.19
C MET A 113 -15.25 22.54 -15.29
N GLY A 114 -14.25 23.18 -14.69
CA GLY A 114 -14.39 24.40 -13.90
C GLY A 114 -15.12 24.23 -12.57
N TYR A 115 -15.22 23.01 -12.03
CA TYR A 115 -15.82 22.80 -10.71
C TYR A 115 -14.86 23.18 -9.60
N ASN A 116 -15.38 23.73 -8.51
CA ASN A 116 -14.60 23.97 -7.30
C ASN A 116 -14.05 22.65 -6.71
N TRP A 117 -12.83 22.70 -6.19
CA TRP A 117 -12.14 21.53 -5.64
C TRP A 117 -12.89 20.93 -4.43
N GLU A 118 -13.60 21.74 -3.65
CA GLU A 118 -14.42 21.29 -2.52
C GLU A 118 -15.60 20.43 -2.99
N THR A 119 -16.30 20.86 -4.05
CA THR A 119 -17.42 20.12 -4.63
C THR A 119 -16.92 18.81 -5.24
N ALA A 120 -15.78 18.86 -5.92
CA ALA A 120 -15.15 17.68 -6.49
C ALA A 120 -14.73 16.68 -5.39
N LEU A 121 -14.14 17.15 -4.27
CA LEU A 121 -13.82 16.30 -3.11
C LEU A 121 -15.09 15.71 -2.47
N GLY A 122 -16.19 16.45 -2.45
CA GLY A 122 -17.49 15.94 -2.02
C GLY A 122 -17.96 14.76 -2.88
N ALA A 123 -17.82 14.86 -4.20
CA ALA A 123 -18.12 13.75 -5.10
C ALA A 123 -17.19 12.54 -4.88
N VAL A 124 -15.88 12.78 -4.67
CA VAL A 124 -14.92 11.73 -4.33
C VAL A 124 -15.32 11.02 -3.03
N PHE A 125 -15.70 11.77 -1.99
CA PHE A 125 -16.16 11.21 -0.73
C PHE A 125 -17.41 10.33 -0.90
N VAL A 126 -18.42 10.81 -1.63
CA VAL A 126 -19.63 10.03 -1.93
C VAL A 126 -19.30 8.77 -2.71
N SER A 127 -18.42 8.86 -3.72
CA SER A 127 -17.95 7.68 -4.45
C SER A 127 -17.22 6.68 -3.57
N GLY A 128 -16.45 7.15 -2.58
CA GLY A 128 -15.76 6.30 -1.61
C GLY A 128 -16.74 5.56 -0.71
N VAL A 129 -17.80 6.23 -0.24
CA VAL A 129 -18.88 5.61 0.53
C VAL A 129 -19.62 4.56 -0.31
N LEU A 130 -19.96 4.88 -1.55
CA LEU A 130 -20.57 3.93 -2.49
C LEU A 130 -19.66 2.72 -2.74
N PHE A 131 -18.37 2.96 -2.93
CA PHE A 131 -17.38 1.90 -3.16
C PHE A 131 -17.18 1.01 -1.92
N MET A 132 -17.28 1.59 -0.72
CA MET A 132 -17.28 0.83 0.54
C MET A 132 -18.45 -0.16 0.57
N PHE A 133 -19.67 0.30 0.25
CA PHE A 133 -20.84 -0.58 0.17
C PHE A 133 -20.72 -1.64 -0.93
N LEU A 134 -20.19 -1.27 -2.10
CA LEU A 134 -19.94 -2.22 -3.19
C LEU A 134 -18.89 -3.28 -2.78
N THR A 135 -17.88 -2.93 -2.00
CA THR A 135 -16.86 -3.87 -1.53
C THR A 135 -17.41 -4.89 -0.54
N LEU A 136 -18.46 -4.54 0.23
CA LEU A 136 -19.19 -5.49 1.07
C LEU A 136 -20.02 -6.50 0.25
N SER A 137 -20.30 -6.18 -1.01
CA SER A 137 -21.01 -7.06 -1.94
C SER A 137 -20.03 -7.89 -2.80
N LYS A 138 -20.51 -9.00 -3.38
CA LYS A 138 -19.71 -9.83 -4.33
C LYS A 138 -19.46 -9.18 -5.69
N VAL A 139 -19.95 -7.96 -5.91
CA VAL A 139 -19.86 -7.25 -7.20
C VAL A 139 -18.41 -6.97 -7.59
N ARG A 140 -17.52 -6.73 -6.62
CA ARG A 140 -16.08 -6.51 -6.88
C ARG A 140 -15.45 -7.69 -7.64
N GLU A 141 -15.74 -8.92 -7.20
CA GLU A 141 -15.18 -10.13 -7.81
C GLU A 141 -15.73 -10.35 -9.22
N TRP A 142 -17.04 -10.12 -9.40
CA TRP A 142 -17.68 -10.19 -10.73
C TRP A 142 -17.09 -9.16 -11.71
N LEU A 143 -16.84 -7.93 -11.25
CA LEU A 143 -16.22 -6.89 -12.06
C LEU A 143 -14.80 -7.29 -12.48
N LEU A 144 -13.97 -7.76 -11.53
CA LEU A 144 -12.59 -8.18 -11.81
C LEU A 144 -12.50 -9.38 -12.77
N ASN A 145 -13.45 -10.32 -12.68
CA ASN A 145 -13.53 -11.47 -13.57
C ASN A 145 -14.03 -11.10 -14.98
N SER A 146 -14.76 -10.00 -15.11
CA SER A 146 -15.25 -9.50 -16.40
C SER A 146 -14.16 -8.78 -17.21
N ILE A 147 -13.08 -8.33 -16.55
CA ILE A 147 -11.97 -7.63 -17.22
C ILE A 147 -11.05 -8.66 -17.90
N PRO A 148 -10.90 -8.61 -19.24
CA PRO A 148 -10.02 -9.54 -19.95
C PRO A 148 -8.56 -9.37 -19.51
N VAL A 149 -7.83 -10.47 -19.50
CA VAL A 149 -6.43 -10.53 -19.04
C VAL A 149 -5.55 -9.51 -19.79
N SER A 150 -5.77 -9.30 -21.08
CA SER A 150 -5.03 -8.31 -21.88
C SER A 150 -5.20 -6.88 -21.34
N LEU A 151 -6.41 -6.50 -20.92
CA LEU A 151 -6.68 -5.18 -20.38
C LEU A 151 -6.04 -5.00 -19.00
N ARG A 152 -5.99 -6.07 -18.18
CA ARG A 152 -5.29 -6.04 -16.88
C ARG A 152 -3.80 -5.75 -17.04
N HIS A 153 -3.14 -6.34 -18.05
CA HIS A 153 -1.74 -6.04 -18.34
C HIS A 153 -1.55 -4.60 -18.86
N ALA A 154 -2.46 -4.13 -19.72
CA ALA A 154 -2.42 -2.75 -20.22
C ALA A 154 -2.57 -1.71 -19.10
N MET A 155 -3.41 -1.95 -18.10
CA MET A 155 -3.54 -1.07 -16.92
C MET A 155 -2.20 -0.93 -16.17
N GLY A 156 -1.50 -2.04 -15.92
CA GLY A 156 -0.18 -2.02 -15.27
C GLY A 156 0.86 -1.27 -16.08
N ALA A 157 0.93 -1.53 -17.40
CA ALA A 157 1.84 -0.83 -18.31
C ALA A 157 1.55 0.68 -18.39
N GLY A 158 0.28 1.08 -18.42
CA GLY A 158 -0.15 2.47 -18.45
C GLY A 158 0.24 3.23 -17.18
N VAL A 159 0.04 2.64 -15.99
CA VAL A 159 0.50 3.24 -14.72
C VAL A 159 2.01 3.40 -14.71
N GLY A 160 2.77 2.37 -15.13
CA GLY A 160 4.23 2.44 -15.21
C GLY A 160 4.72 3.54 -16.16
N LEU A 161 4.14 3.64 -17.35
CA LEU A 161 4.48 4.69 -18.33
C LEU A 161 4.14 6.08 -17.79
N PHE A 162 2.99 6.24 -17.14
CA PHE A 162 2.58 7.53 -16.55
C PHE A 162 3.57 7.99 -15.47
N LEU A 163 3.99 7.09 -14.58
CA LEU A 163 5.02 7.39 -13.58
C LEU A 163 6.37 7.70 -14.21
N GLY A 164 6.75 6.97 -15.26
CA GLY A 164 7.98 7.24 -16.02
C GLY A 164 7.99 8.63 -16.66
N LEU A 165 6.85 9.07 -17.22
CA LEU A 165 6.69 10.41 -17.78
C LEU A 165 6.76 11.51 -16.71
N ILE A 166 6.16 11.28 -15.53
CA ILE A 166 6.28 12.20 -14.40
C ILE A 166 7.74 12.30 -13.94
N GLY A 167 8.45 11.19 -13.82
CA GLY A 167 9.84 11.18 -13.37
C GLY A 167 10.85 11.79 -14.35
N LEU A 168 10.50 11.90 -15.64
CA LEU A 168 11.34 12.51 -16.67
C LEU A 168 11.20 14.04 -16.72
N LYS A 169 10.13 14.60 -16.15
CA LYS A 169 9.81 16.03 -16.14
C LYS A 169 10.41 16.72 -14.92
#